data_AF-A0A838T428-F1
#
_entry.id   AF-A0A838T428-F1
#
_cell.length_a   1.000
_cell.length_b   1.000
_cell.length_c   1.000
_cell.angle_alpha   90.00
_cell.angle_beta   90.00
_cell.angle_gamma   90.00
#
_symmetry.space_group_name_H-M   'P 1'
#
loop_
_entity.id
_entity.type
_entity.pdbx_description
1 polymer ?
#
loop_
_entity_poly.entity_id
_entity_poly.type
_entity_poly.pdbx_seq_one_letter_code
_entity_poly.pdbx_strand_id
1 'polypeptide(L)'
;MHKPSGPALQIIGTEDGVDKVAGMYILLTKRGPLFFADCTVNVNPDAEDLAKITALTAKSVQQFNIQPRIAMLSYSNFGSTKGAEPETVAKAVAILRKKYPGMIVDGEMQANFAFSQQLLQDNYPFSELIRDGANTLIFPNLSSGNIAYKLLQSLGAAEAIGPILLGLKKPVHILQLGSSVREIVNMVTIAVIDAQTKK
;
A
#
# COMPACT_ATOMS: atom_id res chain seq x y z
N MET A 1 -20.43 -3.87 15.68
CA MET A 1 -19.33 -4.76 15.22
C MET A 1 -18.02 -4.24 15.79
N HIS A 2 -17.36 -5.02 16.65
CA HIS A 2 -16.07 -4.65 17.26
C HIS A 2 -14.99 -4.75 16.17
N LYS A 3 -14.37 -3.63 15.76
CA LYS A 3 -13.23 -3.67 14.84
C LYS A 3 -12.06 -4.33 15.60
N PRO A 4 -11.51 -5.49 15.18
CA PRO A 4 -10.45 -6.19 15.90
C PRO A 4 -9.17 -5.36 16.08
N SER A 5 -8.99 -4.28 15.31
CA SER A 5 -7.88 -3.33 15.44
C SER A 5 -8.06 -2.29 16.56
N GLY A 6 -9.27 -2.12 17.12
CA GLY A 6 -9.57 -1.09 18.11
C GLY A 6 -8.75 -1.20 19.40
N PRO A 7 -8.66 -2.38 20.04
CA PRO A 7 -7.85 -2.58 21.24
C PRO A 7 -6.35 -2.40 20.99
N ALA A 8 -5.87 -2.84 19.82
CA ALA A 8 -4.46 -2.72 19.44
C ALA A 8 -4.02 -1.26 19.34
N LEU A 9 -4.82 -0.39 18.69
CA LEU A 9 -4.52 1.04 18.62
C LEU A 9 -4.52 1.70 20.01
N GLN A 10 -5.46 1.33 20.88
CA GLN A 10 -5.60 1.91 22.22
C GLN A 10 -4.45 1.52 23.16
N ILE A 11 -3.96 0.28 23.07
CA ILE A 11 -2.97 -0.27 24.01
C ILE A 11 -1.54 -0.05 23.53
N ILE A 12 -1.27 -0.19 22.23
CA ILE A 12 0.09 -0.12 21.67
C ILE A 12 0.46 1.30 21.25
N GLY A 13 -0.53 2.08 20.79
CA GLY A 13 -0.30 3.42 20.24
C GLY A 13 0.46 3.40 18.90
N THR A 14 0.69 4.60 18.35
CA THR A 14 1.41 4.81 17.09
C THR A 14 2.89 5.10 17.32
N GLU A 15 3.74 4.78 16.34
CA GLU A 15 5.17 5.17 16.35
C GLU A 15 5.33 6.69 16.56
N ASP A 16 6.43 7.11 17.18
CA ASP A 16 6.67 8.53 17.41
C ASP A 16 6.79 9.27 16.07
N GLY A 17 6.03 10.36 15.90
CA GLY A 17 5.91 11.08 14.63
C GLY A 17 4.91 10.47 13.64
N VAL A 18 4.23 9.37 13.99
CA VAL A 18 3.14 8.78 13.20
C VAL A 18 1.81 9.09 13.86
N ASP A 19 0.94 9.81 13.17
CA ASP A 19 -0.41 10.14 13.62
C ASP A 19 -1.52 9.36 12.88
N LYS A 20 -1.14 8.54 11.90
CA LYS A 20 -2.07 7.75 11.09
C LYS A 20 -1.57 6.33 10.87
N VAL A 21 -2.47 5.37 11.09
CA VAL A 21 -2.25 3.94 10.84
C VAL A 21 -2.79 3.60 9.46
N ALA A 22 -2.13 2.70 8.74
CA ALA A 22 -2.58 2.18 7.45
C ALA A 22 -2.63 0.66 7.49
N GLY A 23 -3.50 0.03 6.68
CA GLY A 23 -3.49 -1.42 6.52
C GLY A 23 -2.98 -1.82 5.15
N MET A 24 -1.96 -2.65 5.15
CA MET A 24 -1.34 -3.18 3.94
C MET A 24 -1.66 -4.67 3.76
N TYR A 25 -1.85 -5.09 2.52
CA TYR A 25 -1.85 -6.51 2.14
C TYR A 25 -0.65 -6.82 1.26
N ILE A 26 -0.10 -8.02 1.42
CA ILE A 26 0.88 -8.59 0.49
C ILE A 26 0.13 -9.59 -0.38
N LEU A 27 0.08 -9.33 -1.69
CA LEU A 27 -0.44 -10.27 -2.68
C LEU A 27 0.71 -11.06 -3.28
N LEU A 28 0.71 -12.37 -3.07
CA LEU A 28 1.65 -13.28 -3.71
C LEU A 28 1.18 -13.57 -5.13
N THR A 29 1.91 -13.04 -6.11
CA THR A 29 1.61 -13.21 -7.53
C THR A 29 2.74 -13.94 -8.25
N LYS A 30 2.48 -14.37 -9.50
CA LYS A 30 3.53 -14.97 -10.36
C LYS A 30 4.67 -13.99 -10.69
N ARG A 31 4.47 -12.67 -10.54
CA ARG A 31 5.48 -11.63 -10.75
C ARG A 31 6.30 -11.33 -9.48
N GLY A 32 6.00 -12.02 -8.39
CA GLY A 32 6.51 -11.72 -7.05
C GLY A 32 5.46 -11.04 -6.16
N PRO A 33 5.87 -10.61 -4.96
CA PRO A 33 4.98 -9.96 -4.01
C PRO A 33 4.58 -8.55 -4.49
N LEU A 34 3.29 -8.25 -4.40
CA LEU A 34 2.76 -6.89 -4.55
C LEU A 34 2.24 -6.39 -3.21
N PHE A 35 2.43 -5.11 -2.93
CA PHE A 35 2.04 -4.47 -1.67
C PHE A 35 0.90 -3.49 -1.93
N PHE A 36 -0.25 -3.73 -1.33
CA PHE A 36 -1.46 -2.93 -1.54
C PHE A 36 -1.76 -2.15 -0.26
N ALA A 37 -1.88 -0.83 -0.33
CA ALA A 37 -2.23 0.03 0.81
C ALA A 37 -3.02 1.29 0.36
N ASP A 38 -3.89 1.92 1.14
CA ASP A 38 -4.55 1.41 2.33
C ASP A 38 -5.84 0.67 1.93
N CYS A 39 -5.94 -0.59 2.33
CA CYS A 39 -7.06 -1.45 1.98
C CYS A 39 -8.04 -1.70 3.14
N THR A 40 -7.80 -1.13 4.33
CA THR A 40 -8.61 -1.47 5.53
C THR A 40 -8.89 -0.35 6.53
N VAL A 41 -8.09 0.71 6.63
CA VAL A 41 -8.18 1.65 7.76
C VAL A 41 -8.84 2.98 7.37
N ASN A 42 -8.28 3.68 6.38
CA ASN A 42 -8.67 5.05 6.03
C ASN A 42 -9.68 5.08 4.89
N VAL A 43 -10.91 5.55 5.16
CA VAL A 43 -12.03 5.50 4.21
C VAL A 43 -11.77 6.40 2.99
N ASN A 44 -11.53 7.69 3.23
CA ASN A 44 -11.28 8.70 2.20
C ASN A 44 -10.11 9.59 2.67
N PRO A 45 -8.86 9.11 2.54
CA PRO A 45 -7.69 9.90 2.95
C PRO A 45 -7.54 11.15 2.08
N ASP A 46 -7.12 12.25 2.70
CA ASP A 46 -6.71 13.44 1.95
C ASP A 46 -5.29 13.30 1.37
N ALA A 47 -4.77 14.34 0.72
CA ALA A 47 -3.46 14.29 0.08
C ALA A 47 -2.29 14.12 1.06
N GLU A 48 -2.38 14.71 2.26
CA GLU A 48 -1.35 14.56 3.30
C GLU A 48 -1.42 13.17 3.93
N ASP A 49 -2.63 12.66 4.15
CA ASP A 49 -2.86 11.30 4.60
C ASP A 49 -2.30 10.28 3.61
N LEU A 50 -2.59 10.42 2.31
CA LEU A 50 -2.03 9.56 1.27
C LEU A 50 -0.50 9.61 1.26
N ALA A 51 0.10 10.79 1.41
CA ALA A 51 1.56 10.91 1.50
C ALA A 51 2.12 10.20 2.74
N LYS A 52 1.48 10.33 3.91
CA LYS A 52 1.87 9.63 5.14
C LYS A 52 1.73 8.12 5.02
N ILE A 53 0.60 7.64 4.51
CA ILE A 53 0.33 6.22 4.23
C ILE A 53 1.42 5.67 3.32
N THR A 54 1.73 6.39 2.23
CA THR A 54 2.76 5.98 1.27
C THR A 54 4.14 5.86 1.93
N ALA A 55 4.54 6.82 2.76
CA ALA A 55 5.81 6.76 3.47
C ALA A 55 5.88 5.58 4.45
N LEU A 56 4.79 5.29 5.17
CA LEU A 56 4.69 4.12 6.06
C LEU A 56 4.78 2.81 5.27
N THR A 57 4.06 2.73 4.15
CA THR A 57 4.10 1.57 3.26
C THR A 57 5.50 1.37 2.69
N ALA A 58 6.16 2.42 2.21
CA ALA A 58 7.52 2.37 1.69
C ALA A 58 8.51 1.81 2.73
N LYS A 59 8.45 2.32 3.97
CA LYS A 59 9.26 1.84 5.10
C LYS A 59 9.02 0.36 5.38
N SER A 60 7.76 -0.08 5.39
CA SER A 60 7.41 -1.49 5.63
C SER A 60 7.89 -2.41 4.51
N VAL A 61 7.76 -1.99 3.25
CA VAL A 61 8.28 -2.75 2.09
C VAL A 61 9.80 -2.92 2.17
N GLN A 62 10.52 -1.88 2.60
CA GLN A 62 11.97 -1.96 2.82
C GLN A 62 12.37 -2.95 3.92
N GLN A 63 11.53 -3.15 4.96
CA GLN A 63 11.78 -4.15 6.01
C GLN A 63 11.76 -5.58 5.48
N PHE A 64 11.08 -5.82 4.35
CA PHE A 64 11.15 -7.11 3.63
C PHE A 64 12.38 -7.21 2.70
N ASN A 65 13.36 -6.30 2.81
CA ASN A 65 14.52 -6.17 1.92
C ASN A 65 14.12 -6.00 0.44
N ILE A 66 12.97 -5.37 0.18
CA ILE A 66 12.48 -5.07 -1.16
C ILE A 66 12.54 -3.56 -1.37
N GLN A 67 13.09 -3.11 -2.50
CA GLN A 67 13.03 -1.70 -2.88
C GLN A 67 11.59 -1.33 -3.27
N PRO A 68 10.93 -0.39 -2.56
CA PRO A 68 9.60 0.05 -2.92
C PRO A 68 9.63 0.84 -4.23
N ARG A 69 8.74 0.46 -5.15
CA ARG A 69 8.46 1.14 -6.43
C ARG A 69 6.97 1.39 -6.47
N ILE A 70 6.60 2.63 -6.19
CA ILE A 70 5.27 2.98 -5.73
C ILE A 70 4.48 3.65 -6.85
N ALA A 71 3.32 3.08 -7.17
CA ALA A 71 2.32 3.74 -8.01
C ALA A 71 1.18 4.27 -7.13
N MET A 72 0.94 5.58 -7.22
CA MET A 72 -0.21 6.26 -6.62
C MET A 72 -1.40 6.12 -7.58
N LEU A 73 -2.38 5.31 -7.21
CA LEU A 73 -3.46 4.90 -8.10
C LEU A 73 -4.58 5.93 -8.19
N SER A 74 -5.17 6.04 -9.38
CA SER A 74 -6.38 6.81 -9.67
C SER A 74 -7.07 6.26 -10.92
N TYR A 75 -8.26 6.77 -11.24
CA TYR A 75 -8.87 6.56 -12.56
C TYR A 75 -8.33 7.52 -13.64
N SER A 76 -7.48 8.49 -13.27
CA SER A 76 -6.74 9.39 -14.18
C SER A 76 -5.29 8.93 -14.37
N ASN A 77 -4.66 9.37 -15.46
CA ASN A 77 -3.21 9.29 -15.66
C ASN A 77 -2.64 10.71 -15.82
N PHE A 78 -1.87 11.18 -14.85
CA PHE A 78 -1.09 12.44 -14.93
C PHE A 78 -1.88 13.65 -15.44
N GLY A 79 -3.11 13.83 -14.95
CA GLY A 79 -4.00 14.92 -15.33
C GLY A 79 -4.87 14.66 -16.55
N SER A 80 -4.90 13.44 -17.10
CA SER A 80 -5.77 13.07 -18.24
C SER A 80 -7.25 13.31 -17.95
N THR A 81 -7.67 13.13 -16.70
CA THR A 81 -9.04 13.36 -16.25
C THR A 81 -9.03 14.25 -15.01
N LYS A 82 -9.77 15.36 -15.06
CA LYS A 82 -9.93 16.25 -13.91
C LYS A 82 -10.97 15.68 -12.95
N GLY A 83 -10.74 15.86 -11.65
CA GLY A 83 -11.65 15.42 -10.60
C GLY A 83 -11.01 15.52 -9.23
N ALA A 84 -11.85 15.57 -8.20
CA ALA A 84 -11.40 15.74 -6.82
C ALA A 84 -10.43 14.61 -6.37
N GLU A 85 -10.70 13.36 -6.76
CA GLU A 85 -9.86 12.22 -6.41
C GLU A 85 -8.50 12.24 -7.16
N PRO A 86 -8.43 12.35 -8.50
CA PRO A 86 -7.17 12.54 -9.23
C PRO A 86 -6.32 13.69 -8.70
N GLU A 87 -6.93 14.84 -8.44
CA GLU A 87 -6.23 16.00 -7.91
C GLU A 87 -5.69 15.76 -6.50
N THR A 88 -6.39 15.00 -5.68
CA THR A 88 -5.94 14.63 -4.32
C THR A 88 -4.71 13.72 -4.40
N VAL A 89 -4.73 12.73 -5.29
CA VAL A 89 -3.60 11.80 -5.49
C VAL A 89 -2.41 12.53 -6.11
N ALA A 90 -2.62 13.40 -7.09
CA ALA A 90 -1.57 14.22 -7.70
C ALA A 90 -0.89 15.15 -6.65
N LYS A 91 -1.68 15.77 -5.77
CA LYS A 91 -1.16 16.56 -4.64
C LYS A 91 -0.34 15.70 -3.69
N ALA A 92 -0.77 14.47 -3.39
CA ALA A 92 -0.01 13.55 -2.55
C ALA A 92 1.36 13.21 -3.17
N VAL A 93 1.41 12.95 -4.49
CA VAL A 93 2.68 12.73 -5.23
C VAL A 93 3.60 13.95 -5.13
N ALA A 94 3.07 15.16 -5.29
CA ALA A 94 3.85 16.39 -5.15
C ALA A 94 4.44 16.56 -3.73
N ILE A 95 3.63 16.26 -2.70
CA ILE A 95 4.09 16.26 -1.30
C ILE A 95 5.22 15.24 -1.11
N LEU A 96 5.06 14.03 -1.63
CA LEU A 96 6.05 12.95 -1.50
C LEU A 96 7.37 13.30 -2.17
N ARG A 97 7.35 13.81 -3.42
CA ARG A 97 8.56 14.23 -4.13
C ARG A 97 9.32 15.33 -3.38
N LYS A 98 8.60 16.25 -2.73
CA LYS A 98 9.20 17.32 -1.93
C LYS A 98 9.79 16.82 -0.61
N LYS A 99 9.07 15.95 0.12
CA LYS A 99 9.48 15.46 1.44
C LYS A 99 10.47 14.29 1.37
N TYR A 100 10.42 13.47 0.33
CA TYR A 100 11.19 12.25 0.14
C TYR A 100 11.80 12.16 -1.27
N PRO A 101 12.78 13.01 -1.62
CA PRO A 101 13.29 13.13 -2.98
C PRO A 101 13.96 11.87 -3.55
N GLY A 102 14.32 10.89 -2.71
CA GLY A 102 14.88 9.60 -3.14
C GLY A 102 13.86 8.46 -3.23
N MET A 103 12.58 8.73 -2.99
CA MET A 103 11.53 7.71 -3.05
C MET A 103 11.11 7.48 -4.50
N ILE A 104 11.17 6.24 -4.97
CA ILE A 104 10.64 5.84 -6.28
C ILE A 104 9.11 5.80 -6.20
N VAL A 105 8.48 6.94 -6.48
CA VAL A 105 7.03 7.11 -6.43
C VAL A 105 6.53 7.94 -7.59
N ASP A 106 5.44 7.48 -8.20
CA ASP A 106 4.83 8.19 -9.30
C ASP A 106 3.31 8.05 -9.36
N GLY A 107 2.67 8.94 -10.12
CA GLY A 107 1.23 9.03 -10.30
C GLY A 107 0.72 10.47 -10.34
N GLU A 108 -0.59 10.70 -10.31
CA GLU A 108 -1.64 9.68 -10.24
C GLU A 108 -1.76 8.86 -11.54
N MET A 109 -2.03 7.56 -11.43
CA MET A 109 -2.15 6.70 -12.61
C MET A 109 -3.13 5.55 -12.45
N GLN A 110 -3.63 5.05 -13.57
CA GLN A 110 -4.45 3.85 -13.62
C GLN A 110 -3.60 2.59 -13.41
N ALA A 111 -4.23 1.54 -12.87
CA ALA A 111 -3.55 0.29 -12.52
C ALA A 111 -2.89 -0.40 -13.73
N ASN A 112 -3.48 -0.32 -14.92
CA ASN A 112 -2.89 -0.88 -16.14
C ASN A 112 -1.55 -0.22 -16.50
N PHE A 113 -1.41 1.10 -16.28
CA PHE A 113 -0.12 1.80 -16.44
C PHE A 113 0.87 1.39 -15.35
N ALA A 114 0.45 1.32 -14.09
CA ALA A 114 1.30 0.88 -12.98
C ALA A 114 1.97 -0.50 -13.23
N PHE A 115 1.28 -1.40 -13.96
CA PHE A 115 1.76 -2.74 -14.27
C PHE A 115 2.41 -2.92 -15.65
N SER A 116 2.39 -1.89 -16.50
CA SER A 116 2.87 -1.98 -17.88
C SER A 116 3.97 -0.96 -18.15
N GLN A 117 5.22 -1.43 -18.10
CA GLN A 117 6.38 -0.62 -18.45
C GLN A 117 6.29 -0.07 -19.87
N GLN A 118 5.79 -0.87 -20.82
CA GLN A 118 5.60 -0.44 -22.21
C GLN A 118 4.62 0.74 -22.30
N LEU A 119 3.46 0.66 -21.64
CA LEU A 119 2.49 1.75 -21.66
C LEU A 119 3.07 3.03 -21.03
N LEU A 120 3.83 2.89 -19.95
CA LEU A 120 4.53 4.03 -19.33
C LEU A 120 5.60 4.61 -20.26
N GLN A 121 6.42 3.78 -20.92
CA GLN A 121 7.45 4.26 -21.84
C GLN A 121 6.84 5.02 -23.03
N ASP A 122 5.75 4.51 -23.58
CA ASP A 122 5.12 5.08 -24.78
C ASP A 122 4.38 6.40 -24.49
N ASN A 123 3.80 6.56 -23.29
CA ASN A 123 2.92 7.69 -22.97
C ASN A 123 3.50 8.65 -21.92
N TYR A 124 4.31 8.14 -20.99
CA TYR A 124 4.83 8.86 -19.83
C TYR A 124 6.32 8.51 -19.56
N PRO A 125 7.23 8.75 -20.54
CA PRO A 125 8.64 8.32 -20.46
C PRO A 125 9.44 9.00 -19.35
N PHE A 126 8.88 10.04 -18.72
CA PHE A 126 9.46 10.68 -17.54
C PHE A 126 9.29 9.84 -16.26
N SER A 127 8.42 8.83 -16.27
CA SER A 127 8.08 8.05 -15.07
C SER A 127 9.26 7.19 -14.63
N GLU A 128 9.58 7.20 -13.34
CA GLU A 128 10.62 6.33 -12.78
C GLU A 128 10.23 4.83 -12.83
N LEU A 129 8.93 4.55 -12.92
CA LEU A 129 8.40 3.18 -12.94
C LEU A 129 8.62 2.46 -14.28
N ILE A 130 9.11 3.14 -15.32
CA ILE A 130 9.40 2.52 -16.64
C ILE A 130 10.45 1.41 -16.60
N ARG A 131 11.32 1.40 -15.58
CA ARG A 131 12.47 0.48 -15.49
C ARG A 131 12.06 -0.90 -14.98
N ASP A 132 11.43 -0.92 -13.82
CA ASP A 132 11.19 -2.15 -13.06
C ASP A 132 9.71 -2.36 -12.70
N GLY A 133 8.83 -1.45 -13.14
CA GLY A 133 7.40 -1.45 -12.82
C GLY A 133 7.10 -1.21 -11.33
N ALA A 134 5.82 -1.01 -11.02
CA ALA A 134 5.39 -0.88 -9.63
C ALA A 134 5.33 -2.25 -8.93
N ASN A 135 5.78 -2.31 -7.69
CA ASN A 135 5.53 -3.43 -6.77
C ASN A 135 4.68 -3.01 -5.56
N THR A 136 4.46 -1.71 -5.36
CA THR A 136 3.65 -1.15 -4.30
C THR A 136 2.57 -0.26 -4.92
N LEU A 137 1.33 -0.49 -4.56
CA LEU A 137 0.17 0.24 -5.07
C LEU A 137 -0.53 0.96 -3.93
N ILE A 138 -0.64 2.28 -4.06
CA ILE A 138 -1.34 3.12 -3.11
C ILE A 138 -2.72 3.47 -3.67
N PHE A 139 -3.77 2.99 -3.01
CA PHE A 139 -5.16 3.20 -3.38
C PHE A 139 -5.68 4.55 -2.88
N PRO A 140 -6.50 5.26 -3.68
CA PRO A 140 -7.01 6.58 -3.31
C PRO A 140 -8.02 6.55 -2.16
N ASN A 141 -8.71 5.42 -1.97
CA ASN A 141 -9.74 5.26 -0.93
C ASN A 141 -9.93 3.79 -0.55
N LEU A 142 -10.54 3.55 0.62
CA LEU A 142 -10.76 2.22 1.16
C LEU A 142 -11.54 1.30 0.21
N SER A 143 -12.57 1.83 -0.45
CA SER A 143 -13.42 1.05 -1.35
C SER A 143 -12.61 0.44 -2.49
N SER A 144 -11.78 1.26 -3.15
CA SER A 144 -10.92 0.82 -4.26
C SER A 144 -9.91 -0.24 -3.82
N GLY A 145 -9.23 -0.04 -2.69
CA GLY A 145 -8.28 -1.00 -2.14
C GLY A 145 -8.95 -2.30 -1.72
N ASN A 146 -10.06 -2.23 -0.98
CA ASN A 146 -10.77 -3.38 -0.44
C ASN A 146 -11.37 -4.27 -1.53
N ILE A 147 -11.98 -3.65 -2.55
CA ILE A 147 -12.56 -4.37 -3.69
C ILE A 147 -11.44 -5.04 -4.49
N ALA A 148 -10.36 -4.33 -4.79
CA ALA A 148 -9.29 -4.86 -5.64
C ALA A 148 -8.63 -6.13 -5.08
N TYR A 149 -8.18 -6.11 -3.82
CA TYR A 149 -7.49 -7.27 -3.25
C TYR A 149 -8.44 -8.48 -3.10
N LYS A 150 -9.70 -8.25 -2.72
CA LYS A 150 -10.70 -9.33 -2.59
C LYS A 150 -11.03 -9.94 -3.93
N LEU A 151 -11.19 -9.15 -4.99
CA LEU A 151 -11.40 -9.67 -6.34
C LEU A 151 -10.23 -10.57 -6.77
N LEU A 152 -8.99 -10.13 -6.56
CA LEU A 152 -7.80 -10.92 -6.89
C LEU A 152 -7.73 -12.23 -6.08
N GLN A 153 -8.09 -12.18 -4.80
CA GLN A 153 -8.13 -13.37 -3.93
C GLN A 153 -9.24 -14.33 -4.34
N SER A 154 -10.48 -13.84 -4.52
CA SER A 154 -11.64 -14.67 -4.86
C SER A 154 -11.55 -15.33 -6.23
N LEU A 155 -10.86 -14.69 -7.19
CA LEU A 155 -10.60 -15.28 -8.51
C LEU A 155 -9.41 -16.25 -8.49
N GLY A 156 -8.75 -16.46 -7.34
CA GLY A 156 -7.56 -17.30 -7.23
C GLY A 156 -6.35 -16.75 -7.98
N ALA A 157 -6.36 -15.46 -8.34
CA ALA A 157 -5.29 -14.81 -9.09
C ALA A 157 -4.08 -14.46 -8.20
N ALA A 158 -4.30 -14.28 -6.90
CA ALA A 158 -3.26 -14.06 -5.91
C ALA A 158 -3.67 -14.59 -4.53
N GLU A 159 -2.68 -15.04 -3.75
CA GLU A 159 -2.87 -15.31 -2.31
C GLU A 159 -2.63 -13.99 -1.55
N ALA A 160 -3.54 -13.64 -0.63
CA ALA A 160 -3.47 -12.37 0.10
C ALA A 160 -3.06 -12.60 1.56
N ILE A 161 -2.02 -11.89 2.01
CA ILE A 161 -1.54 -11.93 3.39
C ILE A 161 -1.79 -10.57 4.04
N GLY A 162 -2.58 -10.55 5.12
CA GLY A 162 -2.88 -9.33 5.88
C GLY A 162 -4.29 -9.31 6.52
N PRO A 163 -4.71 -8.17 7.07
CA PRO A 163 -4.02 -6.88 6.98
C PRO A 163 -2.82 -6.78 7.94
N ILE A 164 -1.73 -6.21 7.43
CA ILE A 164 -0.57 -5.78 8.20
C ILE A 164 -0.80 -4.34 8.60
N LEU A 165 -0.88 -4.07 9.91
CA LEU A 165 -1.08 -2.71 10.43
C LEU A 165 0.25 -1.96 10.49
N LEU A 166 0.32 -0.86 9.75
CA LEU A 166 1.50 0.00 9.64
C LEU A 166 1.41 1.18 10.61
N GLY A 167 2.56 1.58 11.18
CA GLY A 167 2.66 2.75 12.05
C GLY A 167 2.36 2.51 13.53
N LEU A 168 2.20 1.25 13.97
CA LEU A 168 2.07 0.88 15.39
C LEU A 168 3.44 0.69 16.06
N LYS A 169 3.56 1.07 17.35
CA LYS A 169 4.80 0.92 18.14
C LYS A 169 5.31 -0.52 18.21
N LYS A 170 4.40 -1.49 18.19
CA LYS A 170 4.69 -2.92 18.20
C LYS A 170 3.95 -3.62 17.06
N PRO A 171 4.49 -4.71 16.50
CA PRO A 171 3.83 -5.44 15.43
C PRO A 171 2.51 -6.04 15.89
N VAL A 172 1.47 -5.82 15.09
CA VAL A 172 0.15 -6.43 15.28
C VAL A 172 -0.35 -6.89 13.93
N HIS A 173 -0.64 -8.18 13.84
CA HIS A 173 -1.18 -8.80 12.65
C HIS A 173 -2.54 -9.39 12.98
N ILE A 174 -3.52 -9.07 12.14
CA ILE A 174 -4.91 -9.52 12.33
C ILE A 174 -5.19 -10.55 11.25
N LEU A 175 -5.56 -11.77 11.66
CA LEU A 175 -6.07 -12.79 10.75
C LEU A 175 -7.58 -12.61 10.55
N GLN A 176 -8.07 -12.96 9.37
CA GLN A 176 -9.50 -12.91 9.07
C GLN A 176 -10.15 -14.27 9.38
N LEU A 177 -11.45 -14.23 9.72
CA LEU A 177 -12.23 -15.46 9.80
C LEU A 177 -12.28 -16.10 8.41
N GLY A 178 -11.89 -17.37 8.33
CA GLY A 178 -11.76 -18.10 7.06
C GLY A 178 -10.36 -18.10 6.46
N SER A 179 -9.34 -17.54 7.15
CA SER A 179 -7.96 -17.63 6.69
C SER A 179 -7.49 -19.07 6.54
N SER A 180 -6.75 -19.34 5.47
CA SER A 180 -6.19 -20.67 5.20
C SER A 180 -5.03 -21.00 6.14
N VAL A 181 -4.70 -22.29 6.29
CA VAL A 181 -3.52 -22.72 7.08
C VAL A 181 -2.24 -22.05 6.56
N ARG A 182 -2.11 -21.91 5.24
CA ARG A 182 -0.95 -21.27 4.62
C ARG A 182 -0.88 -19.77 4.95
N GLU A 183 -2.01 -19.07 4.90
CA GLU A 183 -2.09 -17.66 5.30
C GLU A 183 -1.67 -17.46 6.76
N ILE A 184 -2.09 -18.37 7.66
CA ILE A 184 -1.69 -18.33 9.08
C ILE A 184 -0.17 -18.49 9.23
N VAL A 185 0.43 -19.48 8.57
CA VAL A 185 1.89 -19.72 8.63
C VAL A 185 2.69 -18.53 8.05
N ASN A 186 2.24 -17.99 6.92
CA ASN A 186 2.86 -16.81 6.31
C ASN A 186 2.75 -15.59 7.25
N MET A 187 1.61 -15.42 7.91
CA MET A 187 1.41 -14.29 8.82
C MET A 187 2.27 -14.39 10.07
N VAL A 188 2.45 -15.59 10.64
CA VAL A 188 3.39 -15.82 11.75
C VAL A 188 4.82 -15.49 11.33
N THR A 189 5.22 -15.86 10.10
CA THR A 189 6.56 -15.57 9.58
C THR A 189 6.81 -14.05 9.52
N ILE A 190 5.85 -13.30 9.00
CA ILE A 190 5.93 -11.83 8.95
C ILE A 190 5.96 -11.25 10.37
N ALA A 191 5.15 -11.76 11.30
CA ALA A 191 5.14 -11.29 12.68
C ALA A 191 6.49 -11.44 13.38
N VAL A 192 7.20 -12.54 13.12
CA VAL A 192 8.56 -12.76 13.66
C VAL A 192 9.55 -11.75 13.07
N ILE A 193 9.50 -11.49 11.76
CA ILE A 193 10.37 -10.51 11.09
C ILE A 193 10.14 -9.11 11.65
N ASP A 194 8.87 -8.70 11.78
CA ASP A 194 8.55 -7.36 12.30
C ASP A 194 9.02 -7.21 13.76
N ALA A 195 8.86 -8.24 14.58
CA ALA A 195 9.30 -8.23 15.99
C ALA A 195 10.83 -8.16 16.15
N GLN A 196 11.60 -8.73 15.21
CA GLN A 196 13.06 -8.63 15.22
C GLN A 196 13.56 -7.25 14.77
N THR A 197 12.79 -6.60 13.90
CA THR A 197 13.16 -5.32 13.27
C THR A 197 12.74 -4.12 14.11
N LYS A 198 11.62 -4.22 14.86
CA LYS A 198 11.16 -3.21 15.81
C LYS A 198 11.67 -3.54 17.22
N LYS A 199 12.81 -2.97 17.61
CA LYS A 199 13.31 -3.00 19.00
C LYS A 199 12.64 -1.93 19.86
#